data_AF-A0A7S7Z6W1-F1
#
_entry.id   AF-A0A7S7Z6W1-F1
#
_cell.length_a   1.000
_cell.length_b   1.000
_cell.length_c   1.000
_cell.angle_alpha   90.00
_cell.angle_beta   90.00
_cell.angle_gamma   90.00
#
_symmetry.space_group_name_H-M   'P 1'
#
loop_
_entity.id
_entity.type
_entity.pdbx_description
1 polymer ?
#
loop_
_entity_poly.entity_id
_entity_poly.type
_entity_poly.pdbx_seq_one_letter_code
_entity_poly.pdbx_strand_id
1 'polypeptide(L)'
;MNWLEFIEKMIGHIAWPGVVLIITFAVRKHLGSLAERILELSFGGATVKFDKLLAKGAEIVDQAPTTPPAKSEQRLEPPLVESDEIIFPANMHRHVLSPEIGLSKSARHILASMDQLDNLLYEIGDLIGIDAANPRSVAYALAAQKKMPTAYVTLYQSLREVRDVIAHTNTEPTKTEAQEYGRQVAFLKSFLTELRDSIRKEKPR
;
A
#
# COMPACT_ATOMS: atom_id res chain seq x y z
N MET A 1 51.22 15.85 -50.80
CA MET A 1 50.45 14.86 -50.02
C MET A 1 49.99 13.78 -50.97
N ASN A 2 50.28 12.54 -50.65
CA ASN A 2 49.87 11.41 -51.49
C ASN A 2 48.34 11.26 -51.39
N TRP A 3 47.67 11.07 -52.52
CA TRP A 3 46.21 10.86 -52.56
C TRP A 3 45.76 9.69 -51.67
N LEU A 4 46.63 8.69 -51.51
CA LEU A 4 46.47 7.57 -50.57
C LEU A 4 46.40 8.01 -49.10
N GLU A 5 47.25 8.94 -48.67
CA GLU A 5 47.29 9.44 -47.28
C GLU A 5 46.01 10.22 -46.92
N PHE A 6 45.38 10.85 -47.92
CA PHE A 6 44.11 11.56 -47.73
C PHE A 6 42.96 10.58 -47.46
N ILE A 7 42.86 9.51 -48.27
CA ILE A 7 41.84 8.47 -48.11
C ILE A 7 41.99 7.78 -46.74
N GLU A 8 43.21 7.50 -46.31
CA GLU A 8 43.50 6.84 -45.02
C GLU A 8 43.01 7.69 -43.83
N LYS A 9 43.26 9.01 -43.86
CA LYS A 9 42.75 9.93 -42.83
C LYS A 9 41.24 10.10 -42.85
N MET A 10 40.63 10.12 -44.04
CA MET A 10 39.18 10.25 -44.18
C MET A 10 38.44 9.02 -43.65
N ILE A 11 38.95 7.82 -43.95
CA ILE A 11 38.41 6.56 -43.43
C ILE A 11 38.57 6.49 -41.92
N GLY A 12 39.71 6.92 -41.37
CA GLY A 12 39.94 6.93 -39.92
C GLY A 12 38.91 7.75 -39.12
N HIS A 13 38.46 8.89 -39.65
CA HIS A 13 37.46 9.73 -38.99
C HIS A 13 36.02 9.23 -39.16
N ILE A 14 35.70 8.52 -40.24
CA ILE A 14 34.36 7.95 -40.48
C ILE A 14 34.18 6.60 -39.79
N ALA A 15 35.27 5.84 -39.64
CA ALA A 15 35.24 4.52 -39.02
C ALA A 15 34.71 4.57 -37.58
N TRP A 16 35.11 5.58 -36.79
CA TRP A 16 34.70 5.67 -35.39
C TRP A 16 33.19 5.92 -35.18
N PRO A 17 32.56 6.95 -35.79
CA PRO A 17 31.11 7.11 -35.74
C PRO A 17 30.37 5.91 -36.31
N GLY A 18 30.89 5.29 -37.38
CA GLY A 18 30.31 4.08 -37.96
C GLY A 18 30.28 2.92 -36.97
N VAL A 19 31.39 2.67 -36.26
CA VAL A 19 31.48 1.64 -35.22
C VAL A 19 30.50 1.93 -34.07
N VAL A 20 30.43 3.18 -33.59
CA VAL A 20 29.47 3.56 -32.54
C VAL A 20 28.04 3.30 -33.01
N LEU A 21 27.68 3.68 -34.23
CA LEU A 21 26.34 3.50 -34.79
C LEU A 21 25.99 2.01 -34.94
N ILE A 22 26.94 1.19 -35.40
CA ILE A 22 26.78 -0.27 -35.50
C ILE A 22 26.62 -0.89 -34.10
N ILE A 23 27.44 -0.53 -33.13
CA ILE A 23 27.33 -1.03 -31.75
C ILE A 23 25.99 -0.62 -31.15
N THR A 24 25.59 0.66 -31.26
CA THR A 24 24.29 1.12 -30.78
C THR A 24 23.15 0.35 -31.44
N PHE A 25 23.22 0.10 -32.75
CA PHE A 25 22.19 -0.65 -33.46
C PHE A 25 22.14 -2.13 -33.06
N ALA A 26 23.30 -2.77 -32.89
CA ALA A 26 23.41 -4.16 -32.44
C ALA A 26 22.89 -4.32 -31.00
N VAL A 27 23.28 -3.42 -30.10
CA VAL A 27 22.90 -3.45 -28.69
C VAL A 27 21.44 -3.06 -28.47
N ARG A 28 20.85 -2.20 -29.32
CA ARG A 28 19.44 -1.77 -29.21
C ARG A 28 18.46 -2.95 -29.16
N LYS A 29 18.68 -4.00 -29.95
CA LYS A 29 17.83 -5.19 -29.94
C LYS A 29 17.92 -5.95 -28.61
N HIS A 30 19.13 -6.06 -28.05
CA HIS A 30 19.33 -6.76 -26.77
C HIS A 30 18.79 -5.95 -25.59
N LEU A 31 18.99 -4.64 -25.57
CA LEU A 31 18.46 -3.75 -24.53
C LEU A 31 16.93 -3.75 -24.46
N GLY A 32 16.23 -3.83 -25.61
CA GLY A 32 14.77 -3.93 -25.61
C GLY A 32 14.27 -5.16 -24.83
N SER A 33 14.84 -6.33 -25.12
CA SER A 33 14.47 -7.58 -24.42
C SER A 33 14.86 -7.60 -22.94
N LEU A 34 15.95 -6.91 -22.57
CA LEU A 34 16.38 -6.77 -21.18
C LEU A 34 15.50 -5.79 -20.42
N ALA A 35 15.14 -4.67 -21.05
CA ALA A 35 14.24 -3.69 -20.46
C ALA A 35 12.88 -4.32 -20.15
N GLU A 36 12.33 -5.11 -21.08
CA GLU A 36 11.05 -5.83 -20.89
C GLU A 36 11.14 -6.82 -19.72
N ARG A 37 12.23 -7.59 -19.60
CA ARG A 37 12.46 -8.50 -18.46
C ARG A 37 12.68 -7.78 -17.13
N ILE A 38 13.39 -6.64 -17.14
CA ILE A 38 13.60 -5.82 -15.94
C ILE A 38 12.28 -5.18 -15.50
N LEU A 39 11.42 -4.83 -16.46
CA LEU A 39 10.09 -4.30 -16.21
C LEU A 39 9.21 -5.41 -15.61
N GLU A 40 9.14 -6.59 -16.22
CA GLU A 40 8.45 -7.77 -15.67
C GLU A 40 8.97 -8.20 -14.29
N LEU A 41 10.28 -8.13 -14.03
CA LEU A 41 10.86 -8.41 -12.71
C LEU A 41 10.55 -7.32 -11.68
N SER A 42 10.49 -6.05 -12.10
CA SER A 42 10.15 -4.94 -11.20
C SER A 42 8.66 -4.94 -10.84
N PHE A 43 7.78 -5.22 -11.81
CA PHE A 43 6.36 -5.38 -11.59
C PHE A 43 6.02 -6.70 -10.87
N GLY A 44 6.66 -7.80 -11.24
CA GLY A 44 6.54 -9.10 -10.58
C GLY A 44 7.06 -9.10 -9.15
N GLY A 45 8.13 -8.35 -8.86
CA GLY A 45 8.64 -8.19 -7.50
C GLY A 45 7.66 -7.45 -6.58
N ALA A 46 6.94 -6.46 -7.11
CA ALA A 46 5.94 -5.71 -6.35
C ALA A 46 4.67 -6.55 -6.11
N THR A 47 4.17 -7.26 -7.12
CA THR A 47 2.99 -8.14 -6.96
C THR A 47 3.28 -9.31 -6.02
N VAL A 48 4.44 -9.96 -6.12
CA VAL A 48 4.82 -11.04 -5.20
C VAL A 48 4.94 -10.54 -3.75
N LYS A 49 5.48 -9.34 -3.54
CA LYS A 49 5.51 -8.73 -2.20
C LYS A 49 4.10 -8.45 -1.70
N PHE A 50 3.24 -7.93 -2.55
CA PHE A 50 1.85 -7.64 -2.22
C PHE A 50 1.10 -8.90 -1.76
N ASP A 51 1.17 -9.98 -2.55
CA ASP A 51 0.55 -11.27 -2.22
C ASP A 51 1.08 -11.84 -0.90
N LYS A 52 2.39 -11.76 -0.69
CA LYS A 52 3.02 -12.24 0.54
C LYS A 52 2.56 -11.44 1.76
N LEU A 53 2.37 -10.13 1.62
CA LEU A 53 1.89 -9.28 2.71
C LEU A 53 0.43 -9.56 3.04
N LEU A 54 -0.42 -9.75 2.03
CA LEU A 54 -1.81 -10.16 2.24
C LEU A 54 -1.92 -11.54 2.87
N ALA A 55 -1.13 -12.52 2.40
CA ALA A 55 -1.11 -13.86 2.97
C ALA A 55 -0.70 -13.85 4.45
N LYS A 56 0.31 -13.05 4.81
CA LYS A 56 0.72 -12.86 6.20
C LYS A 56 -0.40 -12.26 7.06
N GLY A 57 -1.13 -11.28 6.51
CA GLY A 57 -2.28 -10.70 7.20
C GLY A 57 -3.43 -11.69 7.38
N ALA A 58 -3.71 -12.50 6.35
CA ALA A 58 -4.74 -13.53 6.39
C ALA A 58 -4.44 -14.58 7.46
N GLU A 59 -3.19 -15.04 7.55
CA GLU A 59 -2.75 -15.99 8.59
C GLU A 59 -3.00 -15.45 10.01
N ILE A 60 -2.74 -14.16 10.24
CA ILE A 60 -2.99 -13.53 11.55
C ILE A 60 -4.49 -13.46 11.86
N VAL A 61 -5.32 -13.11 10.87
CA VAL A 61 -6.78 -13.06 11.05
C VAL A 61 -7.33 -14.45 11.34
N ASP A 62 -6.83 -15.48 10.66
CA ASP A 62 -7.32 -16.85 10.80
C ASP A 62 -6.83 -17.53 12.09
N GLN A 63 -5.66 -17.13 12.62
CA GLN A 63 -5.13 -17.60 13.91
C GLN A 63 -5.63 -16.80 15.11
N ALA A 64 -6.24 -15.63 14.90
CA ALA A 64 -6.73 -14.83 15.99
C ALA A 64 -7.78 -15.64 16.77
N PRO A 65 -7.69 -15.72 18.11
CA PRO A 65 -8.71 -16.40 18.89
C PRO A 65 -10.04 -15.74 18.56
N THR A 66 -10.95 -16.52 17.97
CA THR A 66 -12.33 -16.13 17.71
C THR A 66 -12.98 -15.87 19.05
N THR A 67 -12.70 -14.71 19.64
CA THR A 67 -13.47 -14.19 20.76
C THR A 67 -14.85 -14.04 20.16
N PRO A 68 -15.83 -14.87 20.55
CA PRO A 68 -17.13 -14.85 19.92
C PRO A 68 -17.61 -13.41 20.02
N PRO A 69 -17.87 -12.73 18.88
CA PRO A 69 -18.30 -11.36 18.91
C PRO A 69 -19.48 -11.31 19.85
N ALA A 70 -19.40 -10.45 20.88
CA ALA A 70 -20.56 -10.14 21.69
C ALA A 70 -21.68 -9.85 20.68
N LYS A 71 -22.73 -10.68 20.75
CA LYS A 71 -23.76 -10.92 19.74
C LYS A 71 -24.41 -9.62 19.24
N SER A 72 -23.70 -8.86 18.41
CA SER A 72 -24.26 -7.81 17.58
C SER A 72 -24.75 -8.53 16.34
N GLU A 73 -26.05 -8.83 16.32
CA GLU A 73 -26.78 -9.35 15.16
C GLU A 73 -26.86 -8.30 14.03
N GLN A 74 -25.82 -7.50 13.82
CA GLN A 74 -25.59 -6.84 12.55
C GLN A 74 -25.01 -7.88 11.61
N ARG A 75 -25.93 -8.61 10.98
CA ARG A 75 -25.71 -9.28 9.70
C ARG A 75 -24.98 -8.27 8.80
N LEU A 76 -23.68 -8.48 8.61
CA LEU A 76 -22.90 -7.78 7.59
C LEU A 76 -23.49 -8.21 6.25
N GLU A 77 -24.54 -7.53 5.81
CA GLU A 77 -24.84 -7.50 4.40
C GLU A 77 -23.59 -6.93 3.71
N PRO A 78 -23.03 -7.62 2.69
CA PRO A 78 -21.98 -7.04 1.90
C PRO A 78 -22.48 -5.67 1.43
N PRO A 79 -21.73 -4.57 1.63
CA PRO A 79 -22.20 -3.25 1.25
C PRO A 79 -22.60 -3.30 -0.22
N LEU A 80 -23.90 -3.21 -0.47
CA LEU A 80 -24.42 -2.87 -1.77
C LEU A 80 -23.72 -1.58 -2.14
N VAL A 81 -22.92 -1.64 -3.20
CA VAL A 81 -22.28 -0.47 -3.79
C VAL A 81 -23.39 0.33 -4.46
N GLU A 82 -24.23 0.98 -3.65
CA GLU A 82 -25.12 2.02 -4.10
C GLU A 82 -24.30 3.29 -4.30
N SER A 83 -24.48 3.81 -5.49
CA SER A 83 -23.89 4.98 -6.10
C SER A 83 -24.13 6.27 -5.31
N ASP A 84 -23.10 7.10 -5.29
CA ASP A 84 -23.12 8.58 -5.21
C ASP A 84 -24.04 9.24 -4.18
N GLU A 85 -23.52 9.49 -2.98
CA GLU A 85 -23.44 10.86 -2.41
C GLU A 85 -22.52 10.87 -1.19
N ILE A 86 -21.32 11.45 -1.33
CA ILE A 86 -20.36 11.52 -0.23
C ILE A 86 -20.61 12.80 0.57
N ILE A 87 -21.31 12.67 1.70
CA ILE A 87 -21.43 13.74 2.70
C ILE A 87 -20.25 13.61 3.67
N PHE A 88 -19.23 14.47 3.50
CA PHE A 88 -18.08 14.53 4.42
C PHE A 88 -18.36 15.52 5.58
N PRO A 89 -18.15 15.14 6.86
CA PRO A 89 -18.29 16.06 8.00
C PRO A 89 -17.13 17.07 8.08
N ALA A 90 -17.46 18.30 8.48
CA ALA A 90 -16.66 19.52 8.35
C ALA A 90 -15.38 19.63 9.23
N ASN A 91 -14.99 18.59 9.98
CA ASN A 91 -13.84 18.67 10.91
C ASN A 91 -12.66 17.76 10.53
N MET A 92 -12.61 17.25 9.30
CA MET A 92 -11.47 16.47 8.82
C MET A 92 -10.28 17.40 8.56
N HIS A 93 -9.22 17.29 9.36
CA HIS A 93 -7.93 17.92 9.05
C HIS A 93 -7.33 17.28 7.79
N ARG A 94 -7.78 17.86 6.67
CA ARG A 94 -7.28 17.93 5.30
C ARG A 94 -5.89 17.34 5.04
N HIS A 95 -5.80 16.02 4.93
CA HIS A 95 -5.05 15.39 3.83
C HIS A 95 -6.09 14.95 2.78
N VAL A 96 -6.65 15.91 2.07
CA VAL A 96 -7.39 15.62 0.84
C VAL A 96 -6.34 15.11 -0.13
N LEU A 97 -6.27 13.78 -0.26
CA LEU A 97 -5.58 13.11 -1.37
C LEU A 97 -5.91 13.93 -2.62
N SER A 98 -4.89 14.53 -3.24
CA SER A 98 -5.05 15.11 -4.58
C SER A 98 -5.78 14.05 -5.42
N PRO A 99 -6.78 14.41 -6.25
CA PRO A 99 -7.49 13.43 -7.04
C PRO A 99 -6.43 12.59 -7.75
N GLU A 100 -6.28 11.33 -7.33
CA GLU A 100 -5.25 10.43 -7.82
C GLU A 100 -5.71 9.99 -9.21
N ILE A 101 -5.53 10.91 -10.17
CA ILE A 101 -5.86 10.75 -11.57
C ILE A 101 -5.03 9.55 -12.06
N GLY A 102 -5.71 8.42 -12.28
CA GLY A 102 -5.09 7.19 -12.77
C GLY A 102 -5.16 5.99 -11.83
N LEU A 103 -5.66 6.12 -10.59
CA LEU A 103 -5.82 4.94 -9.73
C LEU A 103 -7.09 4.13 -10.02
N SER A 104 -6.91 2.81 -10.02
CA SER A 104 -8.00 1.86 -10.12
C SER A 104 -8.99 1.97 -8.95
N LYS A 105 -10.23 1.48 -9.14
CA LYS A 105 -11.24 1.44 -8.07
C LYS A 105 -10.76 0.62 -6.86
N SER A 106 -10.02 -0.46 -7.11
CA SER A 106 -9.42 -1.32 -6.09
C SER A 106 -8.37 -0.59 -5.26
N ALA A 107 -7.46 0.16 -5.90
CA ALA A 107 -6.44 0.94 -5.21
C ALA A 107 -7.07 1.99 -4.30
N ARG A 108 -8.06 2.75 -4.81
CA ARG A 108 -8.80 3.74 -4.02
C ARG A 108 -9.51 3.12 -2.81
N HIS A 109 -10.07 1.93 -2.96
CA HIS A 109 -10.69 1.23 -1.84
C HIS A 109 -9.67 0.88 -0.74
N ILE A 110 -8.49 0.39 -1.11
CA ILE A 110 -7.41 0.06 -0.17
C ILE A 110 -6.94 1.31 0.59
N LEU A 111 -6.68 2.40 -0.13
CA LEU A 111 -6.27 3.68 0.47
C LEU A 111 -7.32 4.22 1.44
N ALA A 112 -8.58 4.28 1.01
CA ALA A 112 -9.67 4.76 1.85
C ALA A 112 -9.89 3.89 3.11
N SER A 113 -9.79 2.57 2.98
CA SER A 113 -9.88 1.64 4.11
C SER A 113 -8.74 1.82 5.12
N MET A 114 -7.53 2.11 4.65
CA MET A 114 -6.38 2.40 5.52
C MET A 114 -6.56 3.70 6.31
N ASP A 115 -7.03 4.75 5.65
CA ASP A 115 -7.27 6.04 6.30
C ASP A 115 -8.28 5.93 7.45
N GLN A 116 -9.29 5.06 7.32
CA GLN A 116 -10.23 4.77 8.41
C GLN A 116 -9.54 4.16 9.65
N LEU A 117 -8.58 3.26 9.47
CA LEU A 117 -7.81 2.68 10.57
C LEU A 117 -6.90 3.72 11.22
N ASP A 118 -6.22 4.53 10.41
CA ASP A 118 -5.31 5.58 10.91
C ASP A 118 -6.09 6.61 11.75
N ASN A 119 -7.25 7.05 11.27
CA ASN A 119 -8.12 7.96 12.02
C ASN A 119 -8.60 7.35 13.34
N LEU A 120 -8.98 6.07 13.34
CA LEU A 120 -9.44 5.39 14.55
C LEU A 120 -8.30 5.23 15.58
N LEU A 121 -7.07 4.99 15.13
CA LEU A 121 -5.90 4.97 16.02
C LEU A 121 -5.63 6.35 16.60
N TYR A 122 -5.74 7.44 15.82
CA TYR A 122 -5.63 8.79 16.37
C TYR A 122 -6.69 9.08 17.43
N GLU A 123 -7.97 8.75 17.17
CA GLU A 123 -9.04 8.90 18.15
C GLU A 123 -8.72 8.15 19.46
N ILE A 124 -8.21 6.93 19.37
CA ILE A 124 -7.80 6.16 20.55
C ILE A 124 -6.64 6.85 21.26
N GLY A 125 -5.64 7.34 20.52
CA GLY A 125 -4.49 8.09 21.03
C GLY A 125 -4.91 9.31 21.86
N ASP A 126 -5.85 10.10 21.32
CA ASP A 126 -6.42 11.27 22.00
C ASP A 126 -7.13 10.87 23.31
N LEU A 127 -7.89 9.77 23.31
CA LEU A 127 -8.61 9.30 24.49
C LEU A 127 -7.66 8.91 25.64
N ILE A 128 -6.54 8.27 25.30
CA ILE A 128 -5.51 7.84 26.26
C ILE A 128 -4.46 8.92 26.58
N GLY A 129 -4.60 10.12 25.98
CA GLY A 129 -3.71 11.25 26.24
C GLY A 129 -2.31 11.07 25.65
N ILE A 130 -2.18 10.31 24.57
CA ILE A 130 -0.93 10.17 23.82
C ILE A 130 -0.96 11.14 22.65
N ASP A 131 -0.13 12.18 22.74
CA ASP A 131 0.16 13.05 21.61
C ASP A 131 1.12 12.34 20.64
N ALA A 132 0.54 11.56 19.72
CA ALA A 132 1.30 10.78 18.76
C ALA A 132 1.41 11.52 17.43
N ALA A 133 2.65 11.81 17.00
CA ALA A 133 2.92 12.34 15.68
C ALA A 133 2.53 11.39 14.52
N ASN A 134 2.28 10.11 14.80
CA ASN A 134 1.85 9.14 13.79
C ASN A 134 0.98 8.01 14.41
N PRO A 135 0.09 7.34 13.64
CA PRO A 135 -0.82 6.33 14.18
C PRO A 135 -0.08 5.03 14.54
N ARG A 136 1.08 4.76 13.91
CA ARG A 136 1.94 3.61 14.24
C ARG A 136 2.45 3.71 15.68
N SER A 137 2.80 4.90 16.17
CA SER A 137 3.20 5.14 17.55
C SER A 137 2.06 4.83 18.52
N VAL A 138 0.81 5.15 18.16
CA VAL A 138 -0.36 4.78 18.97
C VAL A 138 -0.50 3.26 19.05
N ALA A 139 -0.43 2.55 17.91
CA ALA A 139 -0.51 1.09 17.90
C ALA A 139 0.57 0.43 18.77
N TYR A 140 1.82 0.91 18.71
CA TYR A 140 2.90 0.44 19.57
C TYR A 140 2.67 0.76 21.05
N ALA A 141 2.16 1.95 21.36
CA ALA A 141 1.84 2.32 22.73
C ALA A 141 0.72 1.45 23.31
N LEU A 142 -0.32 1.16 22.54
CA LEU A 142 -1.39 0.24 22.92
C LEU A 142 -0.85 -1.18 23.19
N ALA A 143 0.10 -1.65 22.39
CA ALA A 143 0.76 -2.93 22.63
C ALA A 143 1.67 -2.92 23.86
N ALA A 144 2.42 -1.84 24.10
CA ALA A 144 3.24 -1.67 25.30
C ALA A 144 2.39 -1.70 26.58
N GLN A 145 1.16 -1.17 26.51
CA GLN A 145 0.17 -1.22 27.60
C GLN A 145 -0.59 -2.56 27.66
N LYS A 146 -0.26 -3.54 26.82
CA LYS A 146 -0.97 -4.83 26.68
C LYS A 146 -2.47 -4.69 26.34
N LYS A 147 -2.89 -3.53 25.83
CA LYS A 147 -4.27 -3.29 25.35
C LYS A 147 -4.48 -3.79 23.92
N MET A 148 -3.40 -3.97 23.17
CA MET A 148 -3.43 -4.50 21.80
C MET A 148 -2.45 -5.67 21.66
N PRO A 149 -2.89 -6.85 21.19
CA PRO A 149 -1.99 -7.96 20.91
C PRO A 149 -0.91 -7.58 19.89
N THR A 150 0.31 -8.11 20.06
CA THR A 150 1.42 -7.88 19.12
C THR A 150 1.12 -8.38 17.70
N ALA A 151 0.29 -9.43 17.57
CA ALA A 151 -0.20 -9.92 16.30
C ALA A 151 -0.98 -8.85 15.53
N TYR A 152 -1.81 -8.05 16.21
CA TYR A 152 -2.61 -7.00 15.57
C TYR A 152 -1.75 -5.81 15.16
N VAL A 153 -0.69 -5.51 15.91
CA VAL A 153 0.31 -4.51 15.48
C VAL A 153 1.02 -4.97 14.21
N THR A 154 1.35 -6.26 14.12
CA THR A 154 1.95 -6.85 12.92
C THR A 154 1.00 -6.78 11.72
N LEU A 155 -0.29 -7.07 11.93
CA LEU A 155 -1.33 -6.94 10.90
C LEU A 155 -1.47 -5.49 10.42
N TYR A 156 -1.49 -4.52 11.35
CA TYR A 156 -1.52 -3.11 10.99
C TYR A 156 -0.31 -2.69 10.14
N GLN A 157 0.89 -3.19 10.48
CA GLN A 157 2.10 -2.92 9.69
C GLN A 157 2.02 -3.52 8.29
N SER A 158 1.56 -4.76 8.13
CA SER A 158 1.43 -5.37 6.80
C SER A 158 0.42 -4.62 5.94
N LEU A 159 -0.68 -4.13 6.52
CA LEU A 159 -1.66 -3.31 5.80
C LEU A 159 -1.06 -1.97 5.33
N ARG A 160 -0.25 -1.32 6.18
CA ARG A 160 0.50 -0.11 5.76
C ARG A 160 1.49 -0.40 4.64
N GLU A 161 2.24 -1.48 4.73
CA GLU A 161 3.20 -1.86 3.68
C GLU A 161 2.49 -2.11 2.34
N VAL A 162 1.30 -2.72 2.36
CA VAL A 162 0.45 -2.88 1.17
C VAL A 162 0.03 -1.52 0.59
N ARG A 163 -0.44 -0.60 1.43
CA ARG A 163 -0.78 0.77 1.02
C ARG A 163 0.44 1.51 0.44
N ASP A 164 1.60 1.37 1.07
CA ASP A 164 2.84 2.00 0.63
C ASP A 164 3.28 1.44 -0.73
N VAL A 165 3.12 0.13 -0.98
CA VAL A 165 3.37 -0.44 -2.32
C VAL A 165 2.46 0.22 -3.35
N ILE A 166 1.15 0.23 -3.14
CA ILE A 166 0.19 0.84 -4.10
C ILE A 166 0.54 2.30 -4.38
N ALA A 167 0.86 3.07 -3.34
CA ALA A 167 1.16 4.49 -3.46
C ALA A 167 2.47 4.79 -4.21
N HIS A 168 3.44 3.87 -4.22
CA HIS A 168 4.78 4.13 -4.78
C HIS A 168 5.13 3.33 -6.03
N THR A 169 4.49 2.18 -6.28
CA THR A 169 4.90 1.27 -7.37
C THR A 169 3.96 1.27 -8.57
N ASN A 170 2.89 2.07 -8.57
CA ASN A 170 1.80 2.03 -9.57
C ASN A 170 1.23 0.61 -9.76
N THR A 171 1.36 -0.26 -8.75
CA THR A 171 0.82 -1.61 -8.82
C THR A 171 -0.68 -1.53 -8.67
N GLU A 172 -1.40 -2.01 -9.68
CA GLU A 172 -2.85 -2.09 -9.63
C GLU A 172 -3.29 -3.37 -8.92
N PRO A 173 -3.92 -3.26 -7.74
CA PRO A 173 -4.38 -4.44 -7.00
C PRO A 173 -5.58 -5.07 -7.72
N THR A 174 -5.61 -6.39 -7.75
CA THR A 174 -6.75 -7.13 -8.30
C THR A 174 -8.00 -6.94 -7.43
N LYS A 175 -9.17 -7.28 -7.97
CA LYS A 175 -10.43 -7.19 -7.21
C LYS A 175 -10.41 -8.10 -5.97
N THR A 176 -9.88 -9.32 -6.12
CA THR A 176 -9.79 -10.31 -5.04
C THR A 176 -8.84 -9.83 -3.95
N GLU A 177 -7.69 -9.27 -4.33
CA GLU A 177 -6.73 -8.65 -3.41
C GLU A 177 -7.33 -7.50 -2.61
N ALA A 178 -8.07 -6.61 -3.26
CA ALA A 178 -8.74 -5.51 -2.57
C ALA A 178 -9.85 -6.00 -1.63
N GLN A 179 -10.56 -7.07 -1.98
CA GLN A 179 -11.55 -7.70 -1.10
C GLN A 179 -10.89 -8.31 0.14
N GLU A 180 -9.77 -9.02 -0.04
CA GLU A 180 -9.03 -9.63 1.07
C GLU A 180 -8.41 -8.56 1.99
N TYR A 181 -7.84 -7.51 1.41
CA TYR A 181 -7.39 -6.34 2.16
C TYR A 181 -8.54 -5.73 2.97
N GLY A 182 -9.71 -5.55 2.35
CA GLY A 182 -10.91 -5.06 3.01
C GLY A 182 -11.35 -5.94 4.19
N ARG A 183 -11.29 -7.27 4.05
CA ARG A 183 -11.58 -8.22 5.14
C ARG A 183 -10.65 -8.01 6.33
N GLN A 184 -9.35 -7.90 6.08
CA GLN A 184 -8.33 -7.71 7.10
C GLN A 184 -8.48 -6.35 7.82
N VAL A 185 -8.77 -5.29 7.07
CA VAL A 185 -9.08 -3.97 7.64
C VAL A 185 -10.33 -4.03 8.51
N ALA A 186 -11.41 -4.66 8.03
CA ALA A 186 -12.66 -4.76 8.79
C ALA A 186 -12.45 -5.50 10.13
N PHE A 187 -11.67 -6.58 10.12
CA PHE A 187 -11.29 -7.31 11.32
C PHE A 187 -10.52 -6.44 12.33
N LEU A 188 -9.49 -5.72 11.87
CA LEU A 188 -8.73 -4.85 12.77
C LEU A 188 -9.57 -3.66 13.28
N LYS A 189 -10.43 -3.11 12.42
CA LYS A 189 -11.32 -2.00 12.74
C LYS A 189 -12.34 -2.36 13.82
N SER A 190 -12.93 -3.57 13.78
CA SER A 190 -13.88 -4.00 14.81
C SER A 190 -13.20 -4.06 16.18
N PHE A 191 -12.01 -4.67 16.25
CA PHE A 191 -11.22 -4.71 17.48
C PHE A 191 -10.89 -3.29 18.00
N LEU A 192 -10.40 -2.40 17.15
CA LEU A 192 -10.06 -1.03 17.56
C LEU A 192 -11.30 -0.24 18.01
N THR A 193 -12.46 -0.49 17.39
CA THR A 193 -13.72 0.15 17.79
C THR A 193 -14.15 -0.30 19.19
N GLU A 194 -14.10 -1.60 19.45
CA GLU A 194 -14.38 -2.16 20.79
C GLU A 194 -13.41 -1.61 21.84
N LEU A 195 -12.12 -1.54 21.50
CA LEU A 195 -11.09 -0.99 22.37
C LEU A 195 -11.35 0.49 22.68
N ARG A 196 -11.65 1.31 21.66
CA ARG A 196 -12.02 2.72 21.83
C ARG A 196 -13.20 2.88 22.78
N ASP A 197 -14.24 2.09 22.58
CA ASP A 197 -15.47 2.15 23.38
C ASP A 197 -15.22 1.69 24.83
N SER A 198 -14.34 0.70 25.05
CA SER A 198 -13.90 0.29 26.40
C SER A 198 -13.14 1.41 27.11
N ILE A 199 -12.17 2.04 26.44
CA ILE A 199 -11.39 3.16 26.99
C ILE A 199 -12.32 4.33 27.36
N ARG A 200 -13.31 4.61 26.53
CA ARG A 200 -14.30 5.67 26.79
C ARG A 200 -15.14 5.40 28.03
N LYS A 201 -15.46 4.14 28.34
CA LYS A 201 -16.19 3.74 29.55
C LYS A 201 -15.33 3.85 30.81
N GLU A 202 -14.02 3.62 30.70
CA GLU A 202 -13.08 3.69 31.83
C GLU A 202 -12.77 5.11 32.32
N LYS A 203 -13.07 6.14 31.51
CA LYS A 203 -12.78 7.54 31.84
C LYS A 203 -14.06 8.24 32.35
N PRO A 204 -14.41 8.14 33.65
CA PRO A 204 -15.51 8.91 34.22
C PRO A 204 -15.20 10.40 34.08
N ARG A 205 -16.21 11.17 33.68
CA ARG A 205 -16.14 12.63 33.52
C ARG A 205 -15.85 13.33 34.83
#